data_AF-A0A7S3CQT1-F1
#
_entry.id   AF-A0A7S3CQT1-F1
#
_cell.length_a   1.000
_cell.length_b   1.000
_cell.length_c   1.000
_cell.angle_alpha   90.00
_cell.angle_beta   90.00
_cell.angle_gamma   90.00
#
_symmetry.space_group_name_H-M   'P 1'
#
loop_
_entity.id
_entity.type
_entity.pdbx_description
1 polymer ?
#
loop_
_entity_poly.entity_id
_entity_poly.type
_entity_poly.pdbx_seq_one_letter_code
_entity_poly.pdbx_strand_id
1 'polypeptide(L)'
;KLYYLYGSYGVAGLSALLLLCAICNCKNIRIGVAVMKCTAAFIGGTPQVFLVPPVATVIIISWFIVWAVIAVSIFSVGEIKPNPDLPFLTTVEWTEETQYVFLYSLFGYLWLNAFIIGVTQFIISAACAIWYFTCTSDSNGKGSLCRGFYWVFRYHLGSIAFGAFLIALVQFIRIIFEYYKRQILKANKDNKIVKILLWVTSYLLDCLERFIKFISKNAYIQIA
;
A
#
# COMPACT_ATOMS: atom_id res chain seq x y z
N LYS A 1 -37.76 18.48 16.91
CA LYS A 1 -38.19 17.32 17.74
C LYS A 1 -38.41 16.05 16.92
N LEU A 2 -39.20 16.03 15.84
CA LEU A 2 -39.40 14.80 15.03
C LEU A 2 -38.12 14.23 14.38
N TYR A 3 -37.20 15.07 13.92
CA TYR A 3 -35.96 14.61 13.27
C TYR A 3 -35.04 13.81 14.20
N TYR A 4 -34.94 14.18 15.48
CA TYR A 4 -34.20 13.39 16.48
C TYR A 4 -34.88 12.04 16.75
N LEU A 5 -36.22 11.99 16.67
CA LEU A 5 -36.98 10.76 16.85
C LEU A 5 -36.72 9.78 15.69
N TYR A 6 -36.79 10.23 14.44
CA TYR A 6 -36.48 9.40 13.27
C TYR A 6 -35.00 8.97 13.24
N GLY A 7 -34.07 9.87 13.60
CA GLY A 7 -32.66 9.51 13.77
C GLY A 7 -32.44 8.43 14.82
N SER A 8 -33.15 8.51 15.96
CA SER A 8 -33.05 7.50 17.02
C SER A 8 -33.56 6.12 16.59
N TYR A 9 -34.66 6.04 15.83
CA TYR A 9 -35.15 4.78 15.29
C TYR A 9 -34.19 4.18 14.25
N GLY A 10 -33.54 5.02 13.43
CA GLY A 10 -32.51 4.57 12.49
C GLY A 10 -31.30 3.95 13.20
N VAL A 11 -30.78 4.61 14.25
CA VAL A 11 -29.66 4.09 15.04
C VAL A 11 -30.06 2.82 15.80
N ALA A 12 -31.27 2.76 16.36
CA ALA A 12 -31.79 1.58 17.05
C ALA A 12 -31.94 0.38 16.11
N GLY A 13 -32.49 0.61 14.90
CA GLY A 13 -32.62 -0.42 13.86
C GLY A 13 -31.27 -0.94 13.38
N LEU A 14 -30.31 -0.05 13.11
CA LEU A 14 -28.94 -0.43 12.75
C LEU A 14 -28.26 -1.23 13.88
N SER A 15 -28.45 -0.80 15.13
CA SER A 15 -27.90 -1.49 16.31
C SER A 15 -28.50 -2.89 16.49
N ALA A 16 -29.81 -3.04 16.30
CA ALA A 16 -30.49 -4.34 16.35
C ALA A 16 -30.02 -5.28 15.23
N LEU A 17 -29.84 -4.75 14.01
CA LEU A 17 -29.30 -5.50 12.87
C LEU A 17 -27.86 -5.96 13.13
N LEU A 18 -26.99 -5.07 13.62
CA LEU A 18 -25.61 -5.42 13.98
C LEU A 18 -25.55 -6.46 15.10
N LEU A 19 -26.42 -6.36 16.11
CA LEU A 19 -26.55 -7.36 17.18
C LEU A 19 -27.00 -8.71 16.64
N LEU A 20 -27.99 -8.74 15.75
CA LEU A 20 -28.47 -9.97 15.12
C LEU A 20 -27.37 -10.61 14.26
N CYS A 21 -26.66 -9.83 13.45
CA CYS A 21 -25.50 -10.29 12.69
C CYS A 21 -24.37 -10.81 13.59
N ALA A 22 -24.13 -10.19 14.76
CA ALA A 22 -23.15 -10.66 15.73
C ALA A 22 -23.56 -12.01 16.35
N ILE A 23 -24.82 -12.15 16.74
CA ILE A 23 -25.37 -13.40 17.30
C ILE A 23 -25.28 -14.54 16.27
N CYS A 24 -25.66 -14.29 15.01
CA CYS A 24 -25.57 -15.27 13.93
C CYS A 24 -24.11 -15.70 13.63
N ASN A 25 -23.13 -14.83 13.90
CA ASN A 25 -21.71 -15.08 13.63
C ASN A 25 -20.89 -15.42 14.89
N CYS A 26 -21.51 -15.75 16.02
CA CYS A 26 -20.83 -16.05 17.29
C CYS A 26 -19.66 -17.04 17.15
N LYS A 27 -19.78 -18.06 16.30
CA LYS A 27 -18.71 -19.04 16.04
C LYS A 27 -17.47 -18.37 15.42
N ASN A 28 -17.67 -17.52 14.40
CA ASN A 28 -16.60 -16.79 13.72
C ASN A 28 -15.98 -15.73 14.64
N ILE A 29 -16.82 -15.05 15.44
CA ILE A 29 -16.37 -14.08 16.44
C ILE A 29 -15.48 -14.77 17.48
N ARG A 30 -15.84 -15.98 17.95
CA ARG A 30 -15.01 -16.72 18.92
C ARG A 30 -13.63 -17.06 18.36
N ILE A 31 -13.54 -17.49 17.10
CA ILE A 31 -12.25 -17.75 16.42
C ILE A 31 -11.46 -16.44 16.32
N GLY A 32 -12.11 -15.35 15.93
CA GLY A 32 -11.49 -14.01 15.88
C GLY A 32 -10.95 -13.56 17.24
N VAL A 33 -11.71 -13.75 18.32
CA VAL A 33 -11.27 -13.42 19.69
C VAL A 33 -10.05 -14.26 20.09
N ALA A 34 -10.01 -15.55 19.73
CA ALA A 34 -8.86 -16.39 20.01
C ALA A 34 -7.59 -15.89 19.27
N VAL A 35 -7.73 -15.51 17.99
CA VAL A 35 -6.62 -14.92 17.20
C VAL A 35 -6.17 -13.59 17.83
N MET A 36 -7.10 -12.72 18.23
CA MET A 36 -6.76 -11.45 18.87
C MET A 36 -6.07 -11.63 20.21
N LYS A 37 -6.48 -12.61 21.02
CA LYS A 37 -5.79 -12.96 22.28
C LYS A 37 -4.37 -13.45 22.02
N CYS A 38 -4.16 -14.28 21.00
CA CYS A 38 -2.82 -14.73 20.60
C CYS A 38 -1.95 -13.55 20.14
N THR A 39 -2.49 -12.68 19.29
CA THR A 39 -1.81 -11.45 18.86
C THR A 39 -1.44 -10.55 20.03
N ALA A 40 -2.33 -10.38 21.02
CA ALA A 40 -2.05 -9.61 22.22
C ALA A 40 -0.92 -10.24 23.07
N ALA A 41 -0.89 -11.57 23.19
CA ALA A 41 0.20 -12.28 23.88
C ALA A 41 1.53 -12.12 23.15
N PHE A 42 1.54 -12.22 21.81
CA PHE A 42 2.71 -11.97 20.98
C PHE A 42 3.27 -10.57 21.19
N ILE A 43 2.39 -9.58 21.10
CA ILE A 43 2.74 -8.17 21.28
C ILE A 43 3.25 -7.91 22.70
N GLY A 44 2.64 -8.52 23.72
CA GLY A 44 3.08 -8.44 25.11
C GLY A 44 4.46 -9.06 25.34
N GLY A 45 4.77 -10.18 24.65
CA GLY A 45 6.08 -10.82 24.69
C GLY A 45 7.16 -10.10 23.87
N THR A 46 6.76 -9.30 22.87
CA THR A 46 7.66 -8.61 21.94
C THR A 46 7.23 -7.16 21.66
N PRO A 47 7.25 -6.27 22.66
CA PRO A 47 6.72 -4.91 22.52
C PRO A 47 7.44 -4.08 21.44
N GLN A 48 8.69 -4.41 21.11
CA GLN A 48 9.47 -3.76 20.06
C GLN A 48 8.80 -3.84 18.67
N VAL A 49 7.91 -4.83 18.43
CA VAL A 49 7.18 -4.98 17.16
C VAL A 49 6.33 -3.75 16.83
N PHE A 50 5.85 -3.02 17.84
CA PHE A 50 5.10 -1.77 17.64
C PHE A 50 5.94 -0.65 17.00
N LEU A 51 7.26 -0.69 17.13
CA LEU A 51 8.15 0.33 16.53
C LEU A 51 8.37 0.10 15.04
N VAL A 52 8.13 -1.12 14.52
CA VAL A 52 8.44 -1.45 13.12
C VAL A 52 7.61 -0.59 12.13
N PRO A 53 6.27 -0.48 12.25
CA PRO A 53 5.48 0.35 11.33
C PRO A 53 5.76 1.87 11.39
N PRO A 54 5.92 2.49 12.58
CA PRO A 54 6.35 3.89 12.68
C PRO A 54 7.71 4.15 12.03
N VAL A 55 8.71 3.30 12.29
CA VAL A 55 10.03 3.42 11.67
C VAL A 55 9.94 3.30 10.15
N ALA A 56 9.21 2.31 9.64
CA ALA A 56 8.98 2.17 8.20
C ALA A 56 8.30 3.41 7.59
N THR A 57 7.35 4.01 8.31
CA THR A 57 6.66 5.23 7.86
C THR A 57 7.62 6.43 7.79
N VAL A 58 8.50 6.60 8.78
CA VAL A 58 9.55 7.63 8.74
C VAL A 58 10.49 7.41 7.55
N ILE A 59 10.88 6.17 7.27
CA ILE A 59 11.73 5.83 6.12
C ILE A 59 10.99 6.17 4.80
N ILE A 60 9.70 5.84 4.69
CA ILE A 60 8.90 6.17 3.50
C ILE A 60 8.74 7.68 3.31
N ILE A 61 8.50 8.44 4.38
CA ILE A 61 8.42 9.91 4.31
C ILE A 61 9.76 10.50 3.88
N SER A 62 10.86 10.01 4.46
CA SER A 62 12.21 10.45 4.10
C SER A 62 12.49 10.16 2.62
N TRP A 63 12.12 8.97 2.15
CA TRP A 63 12.25 8.59 0.75
C TRP A 63 11.37 9.43 -0.18
N PHE A 64 10.14 9.77 0.24
CA PHE A 64 9.27 10.68 -0.50
C PHE A 64 9.90 12.07 -0.66
N ILE A 65 10.54 12.60 0.39
CA ILE A 65 11.25 13.88 0.30
C ILE A 65 12.40 13.80 -0.71
N VAL A 66 13.22 12.74 -0.65
CA VAL A 66 14.31 12.52 -1.61
C VAL A 66 13.78 12.45 -3.03
N TRP A 67 12.73 11.66 -3.26
CA TRP A 67 12.11 11.56 -4.58
C TRP A 67 11.50 12.88 -5.04
N ALA A 68 10.87 13.67 -4.16
CA ALA A 68 10.32 14.97 -4.50
C ALA A 68 11.41 15.95 -4.94
N VAL A 69 12.59 15.94 -4.30
CA VAL A 69 13.75 16.72 -4.74
C VAL A 69 14.22 16.25 -6.12
N ILE A 70 14.34 14.93 -6.34
CA ILE A 70 14.70 14.37 -7.66
C ILE A 70 13.70 14.81 -8.72
N ALA A 71 12.40 14.74 -8.43
CA ALA A 71 11.34 15.16 -9.33
C ALA A 71 11.49 16.65 -9.66
N VAL A 72 11.58 17.54 -8.68
CA VAL A 72 11.75 18.99 -8.89
C VAL A 72 13.00 19.28 -9.72
N SER A 73 14.11 18.60 -9.45
CA SER A 73 15.33 18.74 -10.25
C SER A 73 15.10 18.34 -11.71
N ILE A 74 14.40 17.23 -11.97
CA ILE A 74 14.04 16.82 -13.35
C ILE A 74 13.11 17.86 -13.99
N PHE A 75 12.13 18.38 -13.26
CA PHE A 75 11.23 19.44 -13.75
C PHE A 75 12.00 20.71 -14.15
N SER A 76 13.11 21.01 -13.48
CA SER A 76 13.92 22.20 -13.73
C SER A 76 14.84 22.12 -14.96
N VAL A 77 15.06 20.93 -15.53
CA VAL A 77 15.98 20.72 -16.66
C VAL A 77 15.37 21.15 -18.01
N GLY A 78 14.04 21.28 -18.11
CA GLY A 78 13.36 21.58 -19.36
C GLY A 78 13.79 22.93 -19.97
N GLU A 79 13.94 22.96 -21.29
CA GLU A 79 14.31 24.18 -22.00
C GLU A 79 13.15 25.19 -21.99
N ILE A 80 13.50 26.45 -21.74
CA ILE A 80 12.55 27.56 -21.69
C ILE A 80 12.43 28.12 -23.11
N LYS A 81 11.34 27.78 -23.81
CA LYS A 81 11.05 28.35 -25.13
C LYS A 81 9.86 29.32 -25.05
N PRO A 82 9.89 30.44 -25.80
CA PRO A 82 8.75 31.34 -25.88
C PRO A 82 7.57 30.62 -26.55
N ASN A 83 6.37 30.80 -26.00
CA ASN A 83 5.16 30.18 -26.52
C ASN A 83 4.82 30.77 -27.90
N PRO A 84 4.56 29.93 -28.93
CA PRO A 84 4.19 30.39 -30.27
C PRO A 84 2.97 31.32 -30.30
N ASP A 85 1.98 31.09 -29.41
CA ASP A 85 0.75 31.87 -29.37
C ASP A 85 0.89 33.17 -28.56
N LEU A 86 1.79 33.18 -27.56
CA LEU A 86 1.96 34.27 -26.61
C LEU A 86 3.46 34.42 -26.27
N PRO A 87 4.24 35.17 -27.05
CA PRO A 87 5.71 35.24 -26.91
C PRO A 87 6.21 35.84 -25.59
N PHE A 88 5.32 36.48 -24.81
CA PHE A 88 5.60 36.93 -23.44
C PHE A 88 5.44 35.83 -22.39
N LEU A 89 4.86 34.68 -22.74
CA LEU A 89 4.77 33.49 -21.89
C LEU A 89 5.81 32.48 -22.35
N THR A 90 6.64 32.03 -21.41
CA THR A 90 7.58 30.95 -21.66
C THR A 90 6.98 29.62 -21.23
N THR A 91 7.02 28.61 -22.10
CA THR A 91 6.62 27.24 -21.79
C THR A 91 7.86 26.37 -21.62
N VAL A 92 7.86 25.54 -20.57
CA VAL A 92 8.92 24.55 -20.36
C VAL A 92 8.64 23.37 -21.28
N GLU A 93 9.44 23.19 -22.33
CA GLU A 93 9.32 22.03 -23.22
C GLU A 93 10.15 20.86 -22.67
N TRP A 94 9.51 19.69 -22.55
CA TRP A 94 10.14 18.48 -22.05
C TRP A 94 10.60 17.61 -23.22
N THR A 95 11.90 17.33 -23.25
CA THR A 95 12.46 16.34 -24.18
C THR A 95 11.99 14.93 -23.82
N GLU A 96 11.98 14.01 -24.80
CA GLU A 96 11.63 12.60 -24.55
C GLU A 96 12.53 11.98 -23.47
N GLU A 97 13.82 12.33 -23.48
CA GLU A 97 14.79 11.90 -22.47
C GLU A 97 14.35 12.29 -21.05
N THR A 98 13.94 13.54 -20.85
CA THR A 98 13.48 14.06 -19.55
C THR A 98 12.22 13.31 -19.08
N GLN A 99 11.32 12.97 -20.01
CA GLN A 99 10.13 12.18 -19.71
C GLN A 99 10.48 10.75 -19.25
N TYR A 100 11.40 10.08 -19.93
CA TYR A 100 11.84 8.74 -19.54
C TYR A 100 12.54 8.74 -18.17
N VAL A 101 13.38 9.73 -17.89
CA VAL A 101 14.04 9.88 -16.59
C VAL A 101 13.03 10.10 -15.48
N PHE A 102 12.01 10.94 -15.71
CA PHE A 102 10.92 11.14 -14.76
C PHE A 102 10.16 9.84 -14.48
N LEU A 103 9.75 9.12 -15.53
CA LEU A 103 9.03 7.84 -15.41
C LEU A 103 9.86 6.77 -14.69
N TYR A 104 11.16 6.68 -14.99
CA TYR A 104 12.08 5.77 -14.30
C TYR A 104 12.18 6.12 -12.80
N SER A 105 12.32 7.40 -12.47
CA SER A 105 12.38 7.86 -11.07
C SER A 105 11.08 7.54 -10.31
N LEU A 106 9.92 7.71 -10.96
CA LEU A 106 8.61 7.39 -10.40
C LEU A 106 8.47 5.88 -10.17
N PHE A 107 8.89 5.06 -11.12
CA PHE A 107 8.91 3.61 -10.95
C PHE A 107 9.79 3.18 -9.77
N GLY A 108 11.00 3.75 -9.67
CA GLY A 108 11.91 3.52 -8.54
C GLY A 108 11.28 3.89 -7.19
N TYR A 109 10.53 4.99 -7.14
CA TYR A 109 9.79 5.39 -5.94
C TYR A 109 8.72 4.36 -5.54
N LEU A 110 7.90 3.91 -6.49
CA LEU A 110 6.87 2.89 -6.24
C LEU A 110 7.51 1.58 -5.78
N TRP A 111 8.60 1.18 -6.42
CA TRP A 111 9.31 -0.06 -6.11
C TRP A 111 9.91 -0.06 -4.71
N LEU A 112 10.63 1.00 -4.34
CA LEU A 112 11.22 1.06 -3.00
C LEU A 112 10.16 1.14 -1.90
N ASN A 113 9.04 1.83 -2.15
CA ASN A 113 7.91 1.84 -1.20
C ASN A 113 7.32 0.45 -0.98
N ALA A 114 7.04 -0.27 -2.08
CA ALA A 114 6.55 -1.64 -1.99
C ALA A 114 7.56 -2.57 -1.29
N PHE A 115 8.86 -2.31 -1.49
CA PHE A 115 9.94 -3.06 -0.86
C PHE A 115 10.00 -2.82 0.66
N ILE A 116 9.98 -1.56 1.12
CA ILE A 116 9.97 -1.21 2.55
C ILE A 116 8.77 -1.83 3.26
N ILE A 117 7.59 -1.79 2.62
CA ILE A 117 6.37 -2.43 3.14
C ILE A 117 6.55 -3.96 3.22
N GLY A 118 7.13 -4.58 2.20
CA GLY A 118 7.41 -6.01 2.18
C GLY A 118 8.38 -6.46 3.28
N VAL A 119 9.48 -5.71 3.47
CA VAL A 119 10.44 -5.92 4.56
C VAL A 119 9.75 -5.81 5.92
N THR A 120 8.90 -4.80 6.11
CA THR A 120 8.14 -4.63 7.35
C THR A 120 7.21 -5.81 7.64
N GLN A 121 6.48 -6.29 6.63
CA GLN A 121 5.61 -7.46 6.76
C GLN A 121 6.40 -8.71 7.13
N PHE A 122 7.52 -8.96 6.45
CA PHE A 122 8.39 -10.10 6.74
C PHE A 122 8.93 -10.05 8.18
N ILE A 123 9.46 -8.90 8.64
CA ILE A 123 10.08 -8.79 9.97
C ILE A 123 9.06 -9.07 11.08
N ILE A 124 7.84 -8.56 10.94
CA ILE A 124 6.76 -8.80 11.91
C ILE A 124 6.39 -10.29 11.91
N SER A 125 6.30 -10.92 10.74
CA SER A 125 6.02 -12.35 10.61
C SER A 125 7.13 -13.22 11.20
N ALA A 126 8.39 -12.92 10.92
CA ALA A 126 9.55 -13.64 11.45
C ALA A 126 9.62 -13.50 12.98
N ALA A 127 9.39 -12.30 13.52
CA ALA A 127 9.34 -12.08 14.96
C ALA A 127 8.20 -12.87 15.62
N CYS A 128 7.03 -12.94 14.96
CA CYS A 128 5.90 -13.75 15.41
C CYS A 128 6.22 -15.25 15.39
N ALA A 129 6.84 -15.76 14.32
CA ALA A 129 7.26 -17.16 14.24
C ALA A 129 8.29 -17.51 15.32
N ILE A 130 9.33 -16.68 15.49
CA ILE A 130 10.34 -16.88 16.55
C ILE A 130 9.69 -16.85 17.93
N TRP A 131 8.80 -15.89 18.19
CA TRP A 131 8.07 -15.83 19.46
C TRP A 131 7.23 -17.09 19.70
N TYR A 132 6.44 -17.50 18.70
CA TYR A 132 5.55 -18.65 18.80
C TYR A 132 6.32 -19.96 19.10
N PHE A 133 7.42 -20.20 18.40
CA PHE A 133 8.23 -21.42 18.60
C PHE A 133 9.19 -21.35 19.79
N THR A 134 9.33 -20.20 20.45
CA THR A 134 10.12 -20.07 21.70
C THR A 134 9.26 -20.06 22.96
N CYS A 135 7.95 -19.86 22.83
CA CYS A 135 7.00 -20.04 23.94
C CYS A 135 7.07 -21.47 24.47
N THR A 136 7.44 -21.61 25.73
CA THR A 136 7.44 -22.90 26.46
C THR A 136 6.45 -22.79 27.63
N SER A 137 6.04 -23.91 28.23
CA SER A 137 5.16 -23.92 29.42
C SER A 137 5.62 -22.99 30.55
N ASP A 138 6.94 -22.81 30.68
CA ASP A 138 7.56 -22.08 31.79
C ASP A 138 8.15 -20.71 31.39
N SER A 139 8.06 -20.31 30.11
CA SER A 139 8.61 -19.02 29.67
C SER A 139 7.75 -18.35 28.60
N ASN A 140 7.55 -17.04 28.78
CA ASN A 140 7.01 -16.19 27.73
C ASN A 140 8.02 -16.15 26.57
N GLY A 141 7.59 -16.53 25.37
CA GLY A 141 8.43 -16.50 24.17
C GLY A 141 9.02 -15.11 23.94
N LYS A 142 10.18 -15.06 23.28
CA LYS A 142 10.88 -13.80 22.93
C LYS A 142 11.19 -13.82 21.44
N GLY A 143 10.36 -13.14 20.66
CA GLY A 143 10.68 -12.87 19.26
C GLY A 143 11.87 -11.92 19.14
N SER A 144 12.60 -12.03 18.03
CA SER A 144 13.80 -11.22 17.78
C SER A 144 13.67 -10.47 16.47
N LEU A 145 13.55 -9.14 16.55
CA LEU A 145 13.55 -8.28 15.36
C LEU A 145 14.90 -8.32 14.65
N CYS A 146 16.01 -8.26 15.39
CA CYS A 146 17.36 -8.27 14.81
C CYS A 146 17.61 -9.53 13.99
N ARG A 147 17.13 -10.69 14.45
CA ARG A 147 17.21 -11.94 13.70
C ARG A 147 16.35 -11.90 12.43
N GLY A 148 15.14 -11.34 12.51
CA GLY A 148 14.29 -11.10 11.35
C GLY A 148 14.96 -10.19 10.31
N PHE A 149 15.55 -9.07 10.74
CA PHE A 149 16.34 -8.19 9.87
C PHE A 149 17.51 -8.91 9.22
N TYR A 150 18.27 -9.70 9.98
CA TYR A 150 19.36 -10.50 9.42
C TYR A 150 18.86 -11.48 8.36
N TRP A 151 17.73 -12.16 8.59
CA TRP A 151 17.15 -13.10 7.63
C TRP A 151 16.67 -12.42 6.34
N VAL A 152 16.10 -11.22 6.43
CA VAL A 152 15.77 -10.41 5.24
C VAL A 152 17.02 -10.24 4.38
N PHE A 153 18.08 -9.64 4.91
CA PHE A 153 19.24 -9.27 4.10
C PHE A 153 20.08 -10.48 3.68
N ARG A 154 20.09 -11.56 4.47
CA ARG A 154 20.92 -12.74 4.19
C ARG A 154 20.26 -13.77 3.28
N TYR A 155 18.94 -13.95 3.36
CA TYR A 155 18.25 -15.09 2.74
C TYR A 155 17.05 -14.69 1.88
N HIS A 156 16.26 -13.66 2.26
CA HIS A 156 14.95 -13.40 1.64
C HIS A 156 14.85 -12.09 0.87
N LEU A 157 15.96 -11.34 0.75
CA LEU A 157 16.01 -10.04 0.08
C LEU A 157 15.46 -10.10 -1.35
N GLY A 158 15.89 -11.11 -2.12
CA GLY A 158 15.49 -11.28 -3.51
C GLY A 158 13.99 -11.55 -3.68
N SER A 159 13.42 -12.42 -2.85
CA SER A 159 11.98 -12.73 -2.87
C SER A 159 11.13 -11.50 -2.54
N ILE A 160 11.56 -10.71 -1.55
CA ILE A 160 10.88 -9.47 -1.16
C ILE A 160 11.03 -8.40 -2.27
N ALA A 161 12.22 -8.24 -2.84
CA ALA A 161 12.47 -7.32 -3.94
C ALA A 161 11.64 -7.65 -5.19
N PHE A 162 11.54 -8.94 -5.53
CA PHE A 162 10.73 -9.41 -6.66
C PHE A 162 9.23 -9.19 -6.43
N GLY A 163 8.71 -9.53 -5.25
CA GLY A 163 7.30 -9.26 -4.93
C GLY A 163 7.00 -7.75 -4.93
N ALA A 164 7.90 -6.93 -4.41
CA ALA A 164 7.80 -5.48 -4.47
C ALA A 164 7.83 -4.94 -5.90
N PHE A 165 8.66 -5.52 -6.77
CA PHE A 165 8.74 -5.17 -8.18
C PHE A 165 7.40 -5.43 -8.89
N LEU A 166 6.78 -6.59 -8.67
CA LEU A 166 5.46 -6.90 -9.25
C LEU A 166 4.37 -5.92 -8.78
N ILE A 167 4.37 -5.56 -7.49
CA ILE A 167 3.44 -4.56 -6.95
C ILE A 167 3.65 -3.21 -7.65
N ALA A 168 4.91 -2.76 -7.75
CA ALA A 168 5.25 -1.48 -8.37
C ALA A 168 4.95 -1.45 -9.87
N LEU A 169 5.15 -2.55 -10.58
CA LEU A 169 4.81 -2.69 -11.99
C LEU A 169 3.30 -2.48 -12.24
N VAL A 170 2.45 -3.14 -11.45
CA VAL A 170 1.00 -2.97 -11.59
C VAL A 170 0.58 -1.55 -11.19
N GLN A 171 1.16 -0.98 -10.12
CA GLN A 171 0.91 0.41 -9.72
C GLN A 171 1.30 1.41 -10.81
N PHE A 172 2.44 1.19 -11.46
CA PHE A 172 2.93 2.04 -12.54
C PHE A 172 2.01 1.97 -13.76
N ILE A 173 1.60 0.77 -14.18
CA ILE A 173 0.61 0.56 -15.25
C ILE A 173 -0.70 1.29 -14.92
N ARG A 174 -1.16 1.22 -13.67
CA ARG A 174 -2.36 1.93 -13.22
C ARG A 174 -2.24 3.45 -13.30
N ILE A 175 -1.11 4.01 -12.90
CA ILE A 175 -0.87 5.46 -12.97
C ILE A 175 -0.89 5.93 -14.43
N ILE A 176 -0.21 5.20 -15.33
CA ILE A 176 -0.22 5.49 -16.77
C ILE A 176 -1.65 5.39 -17.33
N PHE A 177 -2.36 4.31 -17.00
CA PHE A 177 -3.74 4.13 -17.45
C PHE A 177 -4.65 5.26 -16.96
N GLU A 178 -4.54 5.68 -15.69
CA GLU A 178 -5.35 6.76 -15.14
C GLU A 178 -5.01 8.12 -15.79
N TYR A 179 -3.75 8.34 -16.15
CA TYR A 179 -3.33 9.51 -16.92
C TYR A 179 -4.02 9.55 -18.30
N TYR A 180 -3.95 8.48 -19.09
CA TYR A 180 -4.60 8.41 -20.40
C TYR A 180 -6.13 8.44 -20.30
N LYS A 181 -6.71 7.76 -19.31
CA LYS A 181 -8.15 7.82 -19.02
C LYS A 181 -8.63 9.26 -18.86
N ARG A 182 -7.89 10.10 -18.11
CA ARG A 182 -8.22 11.54 -17.95
C ARG A 182 -8.15 12.30 -19.27
N GLN A 183 -7.16 12.01 -20.13
CA GLN A 183 -7.05 12.64 -21.45
C GLN A 183 -8.19 12.25 -22.38
N ILE A 184 -8.51 10.96 -22.47
CA ILE A 184 -9.59 10.43 -23.32
C ILE A 184 -10.95 11.00 -22.90
N LEU A 185 -11.19 11.10 -21.59
CA LEU A 185 -12.43 11.70 -21.05
C LEU A 185 -12.54 13.20 -21.34
N LYS A 186 -11.42 13.93 -21.42
CA LYS A 186 -11.42 15.34 -21.84
C LYS A 186 -11.76 15.51 -23.31
N ALA A 187 -11.25 14.63 -24.18
CA ALA A 187 -11.50 14.67 -25.62
C ALA A 187 -12.89 14.15 -26.01
N ASN A 188 -13.40 13.10 -25.34
CA ASN A 188 -14.65 12.41 -25.69
C ASN A 188 -15.69 12.53 -24.56
N LYS A 189 -16.12 13.75 -24.25
CA LYS A 189 -17.02 14.01 -23.10
C LYS A 189 -18.38 13.33 -23.21
N ASP A 190 -18.88 13.06 -24.41
CA ASP A 190 -20.27 12.62 -24.62
C ASP A 190 -20.41 11.12 -24.91
N ASN A 191 -19.31 10.40 -25.19
CA ASN A 191 -19.38 8.98 -25.54
C ASN A 191 -19.52 8.08 -24.29
N LYS A 192 -20.75 7.62 -24.03
CA LYS A 192 -21.08 6.73 -22.90
C LYS A 192 -20.32 5.39 -22.95
N ILE A 193 -20.09 4.82 -24.14
CA ILE A 193 -19.40 3.52 -24.29
C ILE A 193 -17.95 3.64 -23.83
N VAL A 194 -17.26 4.70 -24.25
CA VAL A 194 -15.86 4.97 -23.86
C VAL A 194 -15.75 5.14 -22.33
N LYS A 195 -16.71 5.84 -21.71
CA LYS A 195 -16.73 6.00 -20.24
C LYS A 195 -16.85 4.66 -19.52
N ILE A 196 -17.76 3.79 -19.97
CA ILE A 196 -17.96 2.46 -19.37
C ILE A 196 -16.70 1.61 -19.52
N LEU A 197 -16.11 1.56 -20.72
CA LEU A 197 -14.90 0.78 -20.97
C LEU A 197 -13.74 1.23 -20.07
N LEU A 198 -13.50 2.55 -19.98
CA LEU A 198 -12.45 3.10 -19.12
C LEU A 198 -12.69 2.79 -17.64
N TRP A 199 -13.95 2.80 -17.19
CA TRP A 199 -14.31 2.48 -15.81
C TRP A 199 -14.06 0.99 -15.50
N VAL A 200 -14.49 0.09 -16.37
CA VAL A 200 -14.26 -1.36 -16.23
C VAL A 200 -12.77 -1.68 -16.22
N THR A 201 -11.98 -1.15 -17.15
CA THR A 201 -10.53 -1.39 -17.17
C THR A 201 -9.84 -0.82 -15.92
N SER A 202 -10.25 0.37 -15.46
CA SER A 202 -9.77 0.96 -14.20
C SER A 202 -10.02 0.04 -13.01
N TYR A 203 -11.20 -0.58 -12.96
CA TYR A 203 -11.59 -1.50 -11.90
C TYR A 203 -10.80 -2.82 -11.98
N LEU A 204 -10.63 -3.39 -13.17
CA LEU A 204 -9.84 -4.61 -13.37
C LEU A 204 -8.38 -4.43 -12.93
N LEU A 205 -7.77 -3.28 -13.22
CA LEU A 205 -6.42 -2.98 -12.76
C LEU A 205 -6.34 -2.78 -11.23
N ASP A 206 -7.39 -2.21 -10.60
CA ASP A 206 -7.47 -2.15 -9.12
C ASP A 206 -7.54 -3.54 -8.49
N CYS A 207 -8.35 -4.42 -9.07
CA CYS A 207 -8.45 -5.82 -8.66
C CYS A 207 -7.09 -6.53 -8.81
N LEU A 208 -6.38 -6.31 -9.93
CA LEU A 208 -5.06 -6.89 -10.15
C LEU A 208 -4.05 -6.40 -9.10
N GLU A 209 -3.99 -5.10 -8.79
CA GLU A 209 -3.08 -4.58 -7.75
C GLU A 209 -3.38 -5.22 -6.39
N ARG A 210 -4.66 -5.32 -6.01
CA ARG A 210 -5.06 -5.95 -4.74
C ARG A 210 -4.67 -7.42 -4.70
N PHE A 211 -4.85 -8.14 -5.80
CA PHE A 211 -4.49 -9.54 -5.93
C PHE A 211 -2.98 -9.76 -5.78
N ILE A 212 -2.17 -8.96 -6.46
CA ILE A 212 -0.70 -9.05 -6.34
C ILE A 212 -0.27 -8.72 -4.90
N LYS A 213 -0.79 -7.64 -4.31
CA LYS A 213 -0.50 -7.32 -2.89
C LYS A 213 -0.89 -8.45 -1.93
N PHE A 214 -2.02 -9.11 -2.18
CA PHE A 214 -2.47 -10.24 -1.38
C PHE A 214 -1.51 -11.42 -1.50
N ILE A 215 -1.14 -11.83 -2.72
CA ILE A 215 -0.20 -12.94 -2.92
C ILE A 215 1.16 -12.62 -2.29
N SER A 216 1.72 -11.44 -2.56
CA SER A 216 3.02 -11.04 -2.02
C SER A 216 3.02 -11.04 -0.49
N LYS A 217 1.96 -10.50 0.15
CA LYS A 217 1.84 -10.52 1.62
C LYS A 217 1.86 -11.94 2.18
N ASN A 218 1.09 -12.86 1.58
CA ASN A 218 1.05 -14.25 2.04
C ASN A 218 2.40 -14.95 1.80
N ALA A 219 3.05 -14.70 0.66
CA ALA A 219 4.37 -15.22 0.37
C ALA A 219 5.40 -14.75 1.41
N TYR A 220 5.42 -13.46 1.75
CA TYR A 220 6.32 -12.90 2.77
C TYR A 220 6.10 -13.52 4.14
N ILE A 221 4.85 -13.80 4.51
CA ILE A 221 4.51 -14.49 5.77
C ILE A 221 5.02 -15.95 5.75
N GLN A 222 4.89 -16.65 4.62
CA GLN A 222 5.29 -18.07 4.52
C GLN A 222 6.80 -18.28 4.54
N ILE A 223 7.59 -17.34 4.02
CA ILE A 223 9.05 -17.44 3.99
C ILE A 223 9.73 -16.87 5.24
N ALA A 224 8.97 -16.25 6.15
CA ALA A 224 9.45 -15.63 7.38
C ALA A 224 9.51 -16.63 8.54
#